data_AF-A0A537SDY6-F1
#
_entry.id   AF-A0A537SDY6-F1
#
_cell.length_a   1.000
_cell.length_b   1.000
_cell.length_c   1.000
_cell.angle_alpha   90.00
_cell.angle_beta   90.00
_cell.angle_gamma   90.00
#
_symmetry.space_group_name_H-M   'P 1'
#
loop_
_entity.id
_entity.type
_entity.pdbx_description
1 polymer ?
#
loop_
_entity_poly.entity_id
_entity_poly.type
_entity_poly.pdbx_seq_one_letter_code
_entity_poly.pdbx_strand_id
1 'polypeptide(L)'
;MDEEQRRVVYRYLIARVGLRKADLPPLSDLEYQMKHGFDRLTGGVVVNRSASQPITGDDQDPAFYAAVVNDHAEAIDITPLDLEQTRNFVLHNKGSLPPPFGRSDADVTGPTDDMPHQLTSRLDPGMAAKKAQWGIYPPDITDAAAG
;
A
#
# COMPACT_ATOMS: atom_id res chain seq x y z
N MET A 1 7.57 -8.12 -16.64
CA MET A 1 6.94 -7.81 -15.33
C MET A 1 5.84 -6.81 -15.59
N ASP A 2 4.61 -7.17 -15.24
CA ASP A 2 3.47 -6.27 -15.39
C ASP A 2 3.40 -5.24 -14.25
N GLU A 3 2.44 -4.33 -14.33
CA GLU A 3 2.24 -3.26 -13.35
C GLU A 3 1.84 -3.78 -11.97
N GLU A 4 1.06 -4.87 -11.89
CA GLU A 4 0.66 -5.40 -10.59
C GLU A 4 1.84 -6.04 -9.88
N GLN A 5 2.64 -6.83 -10.60
CA GLN A 5 3.86 -7.40 -10.07
C GLN A 5 4.82 -6.32 -9.56
N ARG A 6 4.99 -5.21 -10.30
CA ARG A 6 5.79 -4.05 -9.84
C ARG A 6 5.25 -3.46 -8.54
N ARG A 7 3.94 -3.26 -8.45
CA ARG A 7 3.29 -2.73 -7.24
C ARG A 7 3.47 -3.64 -6.03
N VAL A 8 3.47 -4.96 -6.20
CA VAL A 8 3.81 -5.91 -5.11
C VAL A 8 5.23 -5.68 -4.58
N VAL A 9 6.23 -5.51 -5.46
CA VAL A 9 7.61 -5.22 -5.05
C VAL A 9 7.72 -3.90 -4.28
N TYR A 10 7.05 -2.86 -4.75
CA TYR A 10 7.01 -1.58 -4.04
C TYR A 10 6.39 -1.71 -2.65
N ARG A 11 5.22 -2.35 -2.54
CA ARG A 11 4.55 -2.55 -1.24
C ARG A 11 5.40 -3.38 -0.29
N TYR A 12 6.07 -4.42 -0.79
CA TYR A 12 6.99 -5.23 0.01
C TYR A 12 8.13 -4.40 0.61
N LEU A 13 8.81 -3.58 -0.21
CA LEU A 13 9.91 -2.75 0.25
C LEU A 13 9.45 -1.66 1.24
N ILE A 14 8.30 -1.04 0.98
CA ILE A 14 7.70 -0.07 1.91
C ILE A 14 7.37 -0.73 3.25
N ALA A 15 6.77 -1.93 3.24
CA ALA A 15 6.48 -2.70 4.44
C ALA A 15 7.76 -3.05 5.22
N ARG A 16 8.82 -3.47 4.51
CA ARG A 16 10.11 -3.79 5.11
C ARG A 16 10.74 -2.58 5.78
N VAL A 17 10.76 -1.44 5.09
CA VAL A 17 11.23 -0.16 5.67
C VAL A 17 10.44 0.18 6.92
N GLY A 18 9.10 0.03 6.86
CA GLY A 18 8.23 0.32 7.99
C GLY A 18 8.49 -0.54 9.24
N LEU A 19 8.66 -1.85 9.05
CA LEU A 19 8.81 -2.80 10.15
C LEU A 19 10.26 -2.99 10.62
N ARG A 20 11.23 -2.78 9.74
CA ARG A 20 12.66 -2.99 10.04
C ARG A 20 13.45 -1.71 10.25
N LYS A 21 12.86 -0.54 10.00
CA LYS A 21 13.58 0.73 9.91
C LYS A 21 14.77 0.66 8.93
N ALA A 22 14.62 -0.17 7.90
CA ALA A 22 15.61 -0.31 6.83
C ALA A 22 15.55 0.92 5.91
N ASP A 23 16.61 1.16 5.14
CA ASP A 23 16.60 2.19 4.12
C ASP A 23 15.79 1.74 2.89
N LEU A 24 14.97 2.65 2.37
CA LEU A 24 14.29 2.43 1.09
C LEU A 24 15.31 2.64 -0.04
N PRO A 25 15.52 1.66 -0.93
CA PRO A 25 16.35 1.88 -2.10
C PRO A 25 15.77 2.98 -2.99
N PRO A 26 16.60 3.70 -3.78
CA PRO A 26 16.11 4.72 -4.70
C PRO A 26 15.05 4.15 -5.64
N LEU A 27 13.85 4.76 -5.63
CA LEU A 27 12.71 4.27 -6.43
C LEU A 27 12.98 4.34 -7.93
N SER A 28 13.78 5.31 -8.38
CA SER A 28 14.20 5.41 -9.79
C SER A 28 15.00 4.20 -10.26
N ASP A 29 15.89 3.69 -9.41
CA ASP A 29 16.76 2.56 -9.74
C ASP A 29 15.95 1.28 -9.76
N LEU A 30 15.05 1.13 -8.80
CA LEU A 30 14.13 0.00 -8.73
C LEU A 30 13.22 -0.05 -9.96
N GLU A 31 12.63 1.08 -10.34
CA GLU A 31 11.79 1.20 -11.54
C GLU A 31 12.58 0.87 -12.81
N TYR A 32 13.81 1.39 -12.92
CA TYR A 32 14.70 1.09 -14.04
C TYR A 32 14.99 -0.41 -14.12
N GLN A 33 15.39 -1.05 -13.03
CA GLN A 33 15.73 -2.46 -12.99
C GLN A 33 14.54 -3.38 -13.29
N MET A 34 13.36 -3.07 -12.75
CA MET A 34 12.13 -3.82 -13.03
C MET A 34 11.72 -3.71 -14.50
N LYS A 35 11.88 -2.54 -15.13
CA LYS A 35 11.62 -2.32 -16.56
C LYS A 35 12.61 -3.04 -17.47
N HIS A 36 13.87 -3.13 -17.07
CA HIS A 36 14.95 -3.68 -17.90
C HIS A 36 15.25 -5.16 -17.65
N GLY A 37 14.50 -5.84 -16.79
CA GLY A 37 14.57 -7.29 -16.70
C GLY A 37 15.59 -7.85 -15.69
N PHE A 38 16.03 -7.07 -14.70
CA PHE A 38 16.96 -7.53 -13.65
C PHE A 38 16.31 -8.46 -12.62
N ASP A 39 16.79 -9.69 -12.45
CA ASP A 39 16.19 -10.63 -11.48
C ASP A 39 16.55 -10.30 -10.03
N ARG A 40 17.66 -9.59 -9.81
CA ARG A 40 18.06 -9.08 -8.50
C ARG A 40 17.99 -7.57 -8.51
N LEU A 41 17.20 -7.03 -7.59
CA LEU A 41 16.90 -5.61 -7.51
C LEU A 41 17.71 -4.91 -6.41
N THR A 42 17.86 -3.60 -6.52
CA THR A 42 18.39 -2.75 -5.45
C THR A 42 17.55 -2.94 -4.19
N GLY A 43 18.22 -3.07 -3.05
CA GLY A 43 17.58 -3.46 -1.79
C GLY A 43 17.52 -4.97 -1.57
N GLY A 44 18.10 -5.79 -2.44
CA GLY A 44 18.31 -7.24 -2.23
C GLY A 44 17.11 -8.14 -2.57
N VAL A 45 16.04 -7.58 -3.14
CA VAL A 45 14.86 -8.35 -3.53
C VAL A 45 15.16 -9.15 -4.79
N VAL A 46 14.88 -10.44 -4.75
CA VAL A 46 14.97 -11.35 -5.89
C VAL A 46 13.58 -11.56 -6.46
N VAL A 47 13.45 -11.46 -7.78
CA VAL A 47 12.17 -11.58 -8.47
C VAL A 47 12.17 -12.64 -9.56
N ASN A 48 11.02 -13.28 -9.75
CA ASN A 48 10.71 -14.10 -10.91
C ASN A 48 9.47 -13.54 -11.61
N ARG A 49 9.65 -13.01 -12.81
CA ARG A 49 8.58 -12.33 -13.58
C ARG A 49 7.51 -13.28 -14.12
N SER A 50 7.85 -14.56 -14.23
CA SER A 50 6.94 -15.59 -14.71
C SER A 50 6.12 -16.21 -13.59
N ALA A 51 6.43 -15.90 -12.33
CA ALA A 51 5.67 -16.37 -11.17
C ALA A 51 4.45 -15.49 -10.91
N SER A 52 3.38 -16.11 -10.38
CA SER A 52 2.20 -15.38 -9.89
C SER A 52 2.57 -14.45 -8.71
N GLN A 53 3.41 -14.96 -7.81
CA GLN A 53 4.05 -14.20 -6.74
C GLN A 53 5.44 -13.75 -7.24
N PRO A 54 5.65 -12.46 -7.56
CA PRO A 54 6.86 -12.06 -8.27
C PRO A 54 8.11 -12.07 -7.39
N ILE A 55 7.98 -12.05 -6.06
CA ILE A 55 9.11 -12.03 -5.12
C ILE A 55 9.47 -13.46 -4.73
N THR A 56 10.70 -13.86 -5.02
CA THR A 56 11.21 -15.22 -4.73
C THR A 56 12.29 -15.25 -3.67
N GLY A 57 12.68 -14.09 -3.15
CA GLY A 57 13.64 -13.99 -2.05
C GLY A 57 13.96 -12.55 -1.67
N ASP A 58 14.65 -12.42 -0.55
CA ASP A 58 15.22 -11.18 -0.06
C ASP A 58 16.56 -11.47 0.58
N ASP A 59 17.64 -11.07 -0.09
CA ASP A 59 19.01 -11.31 0.34
C ASP A 59 19.45 -10.41 1.50
N GLN A 60 18.71 -9.33 1.77
CA GLN A 60 18.98 -8.42 2.88
C GLN A 60 18.14 -8.75 4.11
N ASP A 61 16.96 -9.34 3.92
CA ASP A 61 16.08 -9.77 5.01
C ASP A 61 15.29 -11.06 4.68
N PRO A 62 15.96 -12.22 4.69
CA PRO A 62 15.33 -13.49 4.35
C PRO A 62 14.22 -13.88 5.33
N ALA A 63 14.32 -13.42 6.58
CA ALA A 63 13.31 -13.66 7.62
C ALA A 63 12.00 -12.91 7.33
N PHE A 64 12.09 -11.64 6.91
CA PHE A 64 10.93 -10.86 6.50
C PHE A 64 10.26 -11.43 5.26
N TYR A 65 11.05 -11.85 4.26
CA TYR A 65 10.54 -12.59 3.11
C TYR A 65 9.79 -13.85 3.53
N ALA A 66 10.39 -14.67 4.39
CA ALA A 66 9.78 -15.91 4.86
C ALA A 66 8.44 -15.64 5.58
N ALA A 67 8.39 -14.63 6.45
CA ALA A 67 7.19 -14.26 7.18
C ALA A 67 6.08 -13.70 6.27
N VAL A 68 6.41 -12.82 5.32
CA VAL A 68 5.41 -12.10 4.52
C VAL A 68 4.98 -12.88 3.29
N VAL A 69 5.88 -13.61 2.64
CA VAL A 69 5.62 -14.27 1.34
C VAL A 69 5.46 -15.78 1.47
N ASN A 70 6.19 -16.44 2.37
CA ASN A 70 6.18 -17.91 2.51
C ASN A 70 5.33 -18.43 3.67
N ASP A 71 4.54 -17.58 4.31
CA ASP A 71 3.65 -17.94 5.43
C ASP A 71 4.36 -18.42 6.73
N HIS A 72 5.68 -18.22 6.86
CA HIS A 72 6.45 -18.64 8.05
C HIS A 72 6.40 -17.56 9.13
N ALA A 73 5.28 -17.45 9.85
CA ALA A 73 5.00 -16.38 10.80
C ALA A 73 6.04 -16.25 11.92
N GLU A 74 6.62 -17.36 12.33
CA GLU A 74 7.66 -17.46 13.37
C GLU A 74 9.02 -16.89 12.95
N ALA A 75 9.20 -16.53 11.67
CA ALA A 75 10.48 -16.01 11.18
C ALA A 75 10.79 -14.59 11.72
N ILE A 76 9.79 -13.85 12.21
CA ILE A 76 9.97 -12.50 12.77
C ILE A 76 9.16 -12.33 14.07
N ASP A 77 9.67 -11.49 14.97
CA ASP A 77 9.00 -11.16 16.24
C ASP A 77 8.07 -9.95 16.07
N ILE A 78 6.83 -10.21 15.63
CA ILE A 78 5.73 -9.23 15.58
C ILE A 78 4.41 -9.91 15.98
N THR A 79 3.39 -9.11 16.28
CA THR A 79 2.08 -9.70 16.62
C THR A 79 1.45 -10.40 15.39
N PRO A 80 0.66 -11.47 15.58
CA PRO A 80 -0.03 -12.14 14.47
C PRO A 80 -0.93 -11.19 13.68
N LEU A 81 -1.57 -10.23 14.36
CA LEU A 81 -2.42 -9.22 13.74
C LEU A 81 -1.61 -8.29 12.82
N ASP A 82 -0.48 -7.76 13.30
CA ASP A 82 0.38 -6.88 12.50
C ASP A 82 0.97 -7.62 11.29
N LEU A 83 1.30 -8.92 11.46
CA LEU A 83 1.76 -9.76 10.36
C LEU A 83 0.67 -9.96 9.30
N GLU A 84 -0.54 -10.28 9.72
CA GLU A 84 -1.68 -10.47 8.81
C GLU A 84 -1.98 -9.18 8.04
N GLN A 85 -2.00 -8.02 8.73
CA GLN A 85 -2.16 -6.71 8.09
C GLN A 85 -1.06 -6.43 7.08
N THR A 86 0.19 -6.75 7.41
CA THR A 86 1.34 -6.59 6.52
C THR A 86 1.22 -7.47 5.28
N ARG A 87 0.83 -8.74 5.44
CA ARG A 87 0.59 -9.67 4.31
C ARG A 87 -0.52 -9.17 3.40
N ASN A 88 -1.64 -8.74 3.99
CA ASN A 88 -2.77 -8.16 3.25
C ASN A 88 -2.36 -6.92 2.45
N PHE A 89 -1.55 -6.04 3.06
CA PHE A 89 -1.04 -4.85 2.40
C PHE A 89 -0.16 -5.23 1.21
N VAL A 90 0.85 -6.08 1.43
CA VAL A 90 1.84 -6.44 0.39
C VAL A 90 1.22 -7.25 -0.75
N LEU A 91 0.57 -8.36 -0.42
CA LEU A 91 0.16 -9.39 -1.37
C LEU A 91 -1.19 -9.08 -2.04
N HIS A 92 -2.06 -8.35 -1.36
CA HIS A 92 -3.46 -8.18 -1.79
C HIS A 92 -3.87 -6.71 -1.96
N ASN A 93 -2.99 -5.76 -1.65
CA ASN A 93 -3.30 -4.33 -1.66
C ASN A 93 -4.52 -4.00 -0.78
N LYS A 94 -4.63 -4.67 0.38
CA LYS A 94 -5.72 -4.52 1.35
C LYS A 94 -5.18 -4.10 2.71
N GLY A 95 -5.97 -3.31 3.43
CA GLY A 95 -5.58 -2.82 4.76
C GLY A 95 -4.46 -1.78 4.71
N SER A 96 -3.83 -1.55 5.87
CA SER A 96 -2.76 -0.58 6.07
C SER A 96 -1.56 -1.26 6.75
N LEU A 97 -0.39 -0.64 6.66
CA LEU A 97 0.74 -1.06 7.47
C LEU A 97 0.45 -0.81 8.97
N PRO A 98 0.96 -1.64 9.87
CA PRO A 98 0.84 -1.42 11.30
C PRO A 98 1.63 -0.17 11.75
N PRO A 99 1.35 0.38 12.95
CA PRO A 99 2.08 1.52 13.49
C PRO A 99 3.61 1.33 13.49
N PRO A 100 4.38 2.39 13.22
CA PRO A 100 3.93 3.78 13.10
C PRO A 100 3.36 4.16 11.72
N PHE A 101 3.21 3.20 10.80
CA PHE A 101 2.83 3.44 9.40
C PHE A 101 1.35 3.19 9.08
N GLY A 102 0.52 3.11 10.12
CA GLY A 102 -0.94 3.10 10.04
C GLY A 102 -1.60 2.84 11.38
N ARG A 103 -2.16 3.90 11.96
CA ARG A 103 -3.33 3.87 12.84
C ARG A 103 -4.10 5.17 12.60
N SER A 104 -5.21 5.05 11.90
CA SER A 104 -6.36 5.92 12.14
C SER A 104 -7.40 4.97 12.72
N ASP A 105 -7.80 5.19 13.97
CA ASP A 105 -8.77 4.37 14.72
C ASP A 105 -10.21 4.46 14.14
N ALA A 106 -10.36 4.55 12.82
CA ALA A 106 -11.62 4.86 12.15
C ALA A 106 -12.41 3.62 11.67
N ASP A 107 -11.88 2.41 11.84
CA ASP A 107 -12.58 1.18 11.41
C ASP A 107 -12.87 0.20 12.56
N VAL A 108 -13.00 0.72 13.78
CA VAL A 108 -13.74 0.03 14.86
C VAL A 108 -15.14 0.61 14.91
N THR A 109 -15.98 0.26 13.94
CA THR A 109 -17.40 0.10 14.24
C THR A 109 -17.58 -1.33 14.74
N GLY A 110 -17.87 -1.41 16.04
CA GLY A 110 -17.98 -2.64 16.80
C GLY A 110 -19.14 -3.55 16.37
N PRO A 111 -19.35 -4.64 17.12
CA PRO A 111 -20.17 -5.77 16.71
C PRO A 111 -21.64 -5.37 16.55
N THR A 112 -22.20 -5.59 15.36
CA THR A 112 -23.65 -5.68 15.17
C THR A 112 -24.12 -7.01 15.73
N ASP A 113 -24.52 -6.99 16.99
CA ASP A 113 -25.52 -7.91 17.50
C ASP A 113 -26.49 -7.15 18.41
N ASP A 114 -27.77 -7.43 18.18
CA ASP A 114 -28.93 -7.21 19.04
C ASP A 114 -29.62 -5.83 19.16
N MET A 115 -30.81 -5.79 18.51
CA MET A 115 -32.14 -5.39 19.05
C MET A 115 -32.88 -4.16 18.44
N PRO A 116 -34.24 -4.13 18.51
CA PRO A 116 -35.12 -3.88 17.35
C PRO A 116 -36.03 -2.64 17.47
N HIS A 117 -36.71 -2.34 16.35
CA HIS A 117 -38.01 -1.68 16.18
C HIS A 117 -38.37 -0.36 16.94
N GLN A 118 -38.76 0.62 16.10
CA GLN A 118 -39.88 1.58 16.23
C GLN A 118 -39.64 3.06 16.66
N LEU A 119 -40.15 3.95 15.78
CA LEU A 119 -40.85 5.22 16.02
C LEU A 119 -40.03 6.39 16.65
N THR A 120 -39.84 7.55 16.01
CA THR A 120 -40.88 8.52 15.63
C THR A 120 -40.26 9.70 14.84
N SER A 121 -41.03 10.18 13.84
CA SER A 121 -41.29 11.56 13.44
C SER A 121 -40.19 12.64 13.35
N ARG A 122 -40.05 13.11 12.10
CA ARG A 122 -40.09 14.52 11.63
C ARG A 122 -39.17 15.53 12.30
N LEU A 123 -38.29 16.12 11.49
CA LEU A 123 -38.24 17.56 11.21
C LEU A 123 -37.41 17.79 9.91
N ASP A 124 -38.05 18.39 8.91
CA ASP A 124 -37.46 19.07 7.75
C ASP A 124 -37.99 20.52 7.84
N PRO A 125 -37.49 21.55 7.11
CA PRO A 125 -36.24 21.71 6.35
C PRO A 125 -35.57 23.11 6.59
N GLY A 126 -34.31 23.33 6.17
CA GLY A 126 -33.82 24.71 5.99
C GLY A 126 -32.31 24.94 6.00
N MET A 127 -31.75 25.22 4.81
CA MET A 127 -30.51 25.97 4.55
C MET A 127 -29.18 25.45 5.15
N ALA A 128 -28.31 24.91 4.30
CA ALA A 128 -27.04 25.54 3.88
C ALA A 128 -26.07 24.51 3.29
N ALA A 129 -26.00 24.43 1.95
CA ALA A 129 -24.83 23.87 1.28
C ALA A 129 -24.67 24.53 -0.09
N LYS A 130 -23.85 25.57 -0.16
CA LYS A 130 -23.25 26.05 -1.42
C LYS A 130 -21.73 25.96 -1.32
N LYS A 131 -21.21 25.02 -2.10
CA LYS A 131 -20.03 25.08 -2.97
C LYS A 131 -18.71 25.58 -2.37
N ALA A 132 -17.72 24.69 -2.38
CA ALA A 132 -16.36 25.03 -2.78
C ALA A 132 -15.83 23.92 -3.71
N GLN A 133 -15.63 24.29 -4.96
CA GLN A 133 -15.04 23.50 -6.04
C GLN A 133 -13.66 24.09 -6.30
N TRP A 134 -12.61 23.30 -6.09
CA TRP A 134 -11.21 23.59 -6.42
C TRP A 134 -10.72 22.36 -7.20
N GLY A 135 -10.04 22.41 -8.33
CA GLY A 135 -9.52 23.48 -9.18
C GLY A 135 -8.66 22.75 -10.21
N ILE A 136 -9.04 22.82 -11.49
CA ILE A 136 -8.32 22.18 -12.61
C ILE A 136 -7.19 23.13 -13.05
N TYR A 137 -6.01 22.56 -13.29
CA TYR A 137 -4.82 23.22 -13.84
C TYR A 137 -5.13 23.99 -15.15
N PRO A 138 -4.50 25.15 -15.39
CA PRO A 138 -4.47 25.76 -16.71
C PRO A 138 -3.28 25.21 -17.53
N PRO A 139 -3.45 25.00 -18.84
CA PRO A 139 -2.41 25.27 -19.81
C PRO A 139 -2.82 26.47 -20.68
N ASP A 140 -1.87 27.37 -20.92
CA ASP A 140 -1.56 27.94 -22.24
C ASP A 140 -0.90 29.31 -22.11
N ILE A 141 0.39 29.34 -22.44
CA ILE A 141 1.05 30.54 -22.95
C ILE A 141 2.14 30.10 -23.93
N THR A 142 1.72 29.92 -25.19
CA THR A 142 2.56 30.14 -26.35
C THR A 142 1.66 30.55 -27.50
N ASP A 143 1.57 31.86 -27.77
CA ASP A 143 1.94 32.32 -29.11
C ASP A 143 2.34 33.80 -29.06
N ALA A 144 3.58 34.05 -29.46
CA ALA A 144 4.14 35.37 -29.66
C ALA A 144 4.67 35.42 -31.09
N ALA A 145 3.99 36.21 -31.91
CA ALA A 145 4.46 36.97 -33.06
C ALA A 145 5.45 36.31 -34.05
N ALA A 146 5.03 36.21 -35.32
CA ALA A 146 5.74 36.81 -36.46
C ALA A 146 5.00 36.56 -37.79
N GLY A 147 4.92 37.60 -38.62
CA GLY A 147 4.79 37.47 -40.09
C GLY A 147 3.48 37.95 -40.68
#